data_AF-A0A954LGC4-F1
#
_entry.id   AF-A0A954LGC4-F1
#
_cell.length_a   1.000
_cell.length_b   1.000
_cell.length_c   1.000
_cell.angle_alpha   90.00
_cell.angle_beta   90.00
_cell.angle_gamma   90.00
#
_symmetry.space_group_name_H-M   'P 1'
#
loop_
_entity.id
_entity.type
_entity.pdbx_description
1 polymer ?
#
loop_
_entity_poly.entity_id
_entity_poly.type
_entity_poly.pdbx_seq_one_letter_code
_entity_poly.pdbx_strand_id
1 'polypeptide(L)' 'MSSRSKRQITLLSVVAGCCFLWGIVFPDIAARPDFQRADQEFERDGIDPTALFYTDHPRMYRSFEK' A
#
# COMPACT_ATOMS: atom_id res chain seq x y z
N MET A 1 -12.48 15.03 -32.73
CA MET A 1 -12.75 14.68 -31.31
C MET A 1 -12.66 15.93 -30.46
N SER A 2 -13.77 16.32 -29.83
CA SER A 2 -13.87 17.51 -28.97
C SER A 2 -12.89 17.44 -27.79
N SER A 3 -12.25 18.57 -27.45
CA SER A 3 -11.33 18.70 -26.30
C SER A 3 -11.90 18.13 -25.00
N ARG A 4 -13.22 18.25 -24.79
CA ARG A 4 -13.93 17.69 -23.62
C ARG A 4 -13.91 16.15 -23.58
N SER A 5 -14.06 15.47 -24.71
CA SER A 5 -14.02 14.00 -24.76
C SER A 5 -12.64 13.45 -24.45
N LYS A 6 -11.57 14.11 -24.92
CA LYS A 6 -10.20 13.68 -24.58
C LYS A 6 -9.95 13.75 -23.07
N ARG A 7 -10.37 14.85 -22.44
CA ARG A 7 -10.23 15.03 -20.98
C ARG A 7 -11.03 14.00 -20.17
N GLN A 8 -12.25 13.64 -20.62
CA GLN A 8 -13.05 12.59 -19.98
C GLN A 8 -12.41 11.21 -20.09
N ILE A 9 -11.87 10.86 -21.26
CA ILE A 9 -11.16 9.59 -21.47
C ILE A 9 -9.92 9.51 -20.58
N THR A 10 -9.14 10.59 -20.47
CA THR A 10 -7.98 10.64 -19.58
C THR A 10 -8.38 10.44 -18.12
N LEU A 11 -9.43 11.12 -17.63
CA LEU A 11 -9.90 10.93 -16.26
C LEU A 11 -10.37 9.49 -16.01
N LEU A 12 -11.14 8.93 -16.93
CA LEU A 12 -11.59 7.54 -16.84
C LEU A 12 -10.41 6.56 -16.81
N SER A 13 -9.36 6.78 -17.62
CA SER A 13 -8.17 5.92 -17.60
C SER A 13 -7.40 6.00 -16.28
N VAL A 14 -7.33 7.18 -15.66
CA VAL A 14 -6.66 7.36 -14.36
C VAL A 14 -7.46 6.64 -13.28
N VAL A 15 -8.79 6.83 -13.24
CA VAL A 15 -9.67 6.15 -12.28
C VAL A 15 -9.60 4.64 -12.45
N ALA A 16 -9.68 4.14 -13.69
CA ALA A 16 -9.56 2.72 -13.98
C ALA A 16 -8.19 2.16 -13.57
N GLY A 17 -7.11 2.91 -13.80
CA GLY A 17 -5.77 2.57 -13.35
C GLY A 17 -5.67 2.50 -11.82
N CYS A 18 -6.22 3.49 -11.11
CA CYS A 18 -6.28 3.48 -9.64
C CYS A 18 -7.09 2.30 -9.10
N CYS A 19 -8.25 1.99 -9.70
CA CYS A 19 -9.05 0.83 -9.32
C CYS A 19 -8.32 -0.49 -9.58
N PHE A 20 -7.56 -0.59 -10.68
CA PHE A 20 -6.77 -1.77 -10.99
C PHE A 20 -5.64 -1.97 -9.96
N LEU A 21 -4.92 -0.90 -9.64
CA LEU A 21 -3.89 -0.95 -8.60
C LEU A 21 -4.49 -1.38 -7.26
N TRP A 22 -5.59 -0.74 -6.84
CA TRP A 22 -6.26 -1.04 -5.58
C TRP A 22 -6.84 -2.45 -5.50
N GLY A 23 -7.51 -2.91 -6.56
CA GLY A 23 -8.24 -4.18 -6.58
C GLY A 23 -7.37 -5.41 -6.87
N ILE A 24 -6.20 -5.23 -7.48
CA ILE A 24 -5.35 -6.36 -7.90
C ILE A 24 -3.94 -6.25 -7.32
N VAL A 25 -3.27 -5.11 -7.51
CA VAL A 25 -1.85 -4.99 -7.14
C VAL A 25 -1.67 -4.96 -5.62
N PHE A 26 -2.45 -4.17 -4.90
CA PHE A 26 -2.41 -4.14 -3.43
C PHE A 26 -2.70 -5.50 -2.78
N PRO A 27 -3.80 -6.21 -3.12
CA PRO A 27 -4.07 -7.52 -2.54
C PRO A 27 -3.03 -8.57 -2.93
N ASP A 28 -2.47 -8.53 -4.14
CA ASP A 28 -1.36 -9.42 -4.53
C ASP A 28 -0.13 -9.21 -3.65
N ILE A 29 0.24 -7.94 -3.38
CA ILE A 29 1.36 -7.61 -2.49
C ILE A 29 1.06 -8.06 -1.05
N ALA A 30 -0.15 -7.84 -0.55
CA ALA A 30 -0.57 -8.27 0.79
C ALA A 30 -0.60 -9.81 0.94
N ALA A 31 -0.87 -10.54 -0.15
CA ALA A 31 -0.83 -11.98 -0.18
C ALA A 31 0.59 -12.56 -0.17
N ARG A 32 1.64 -11.73 -0.34
CA ARG A 32 3.02 -12.22 -0.31
C ARG A 32 3.39 -12.72 1.09
N PRO A 33 4.15 -13.83 1.17
CA PRO A 33 4.53 -14.43 2.44
C PRO A 33 5.39 -13.51 3.30
N ASP A 34 6.12 -12.56 2.70
CA ASP A 34 6.96 -11.61 3.43
C ASP A 34 6.13 -10.58 4.21
N PHE A 35 5.01 -10.13 3.65
CA PHE A 35 4.07 -9.25 4.36
C PHE A 35 3.34 -9.99 5.47
N GLN A 36 2.89 -11.23 5.22
CA GLN A 36 2.22 -12.04 6.25
C GLN A 36 3.14 -12.38 7.42
N ARG A 37 4.44 -12.62 7.17
CA ARG A 37 5.42 -12.85 8.25
C ARG A 37 5.63 -11.60 9.09
N ALA A 38 5.78 -10.44 8.45
CA ALA A 38 5.91 -9.17 9.15
C ALA A 38 4.67 -8.89 10.01
N ASP A 39 3.47 -9.08 9.46
CA ASP A 39 2.20 -8.86 10.17
C ASP A 39 2.07 -9.79 11.39
N GLN A 40 2.41 -11.08 11.24
CA GLN A 40 2.46 -12.03 12.36
C GLN A 40 3.52 -11.67 13.41
N GLU A 41 4.66 -11.13 13.01
CA GLU A 41 5.67 -10.64 13.96
C GLU A 41 5.14 -9.44 14.76
N PHE A 42 4.44 -8.49 14.12
CA PHE A 42 3.82 -7.36 14.81
C PHE A 42 2.69 -7.79 15.75
N GLU A 43 1.84 -8.73 15.32
CA GLU A 43 0.75 -9.25 16.14
C GLU A 43 1.26 -10.01 17.37
N ARG A 44 2.35 -10.79 17.22
CA ARG A 44 2.99 -11.48 18.36
C ARG A 44 3.60 -10.54 19.39
N ASP A 45 4.11 -9.39 18.95
CA ASP A 45 4.67 -8.38 19.83
C ASP A 45 3.60 -7.44 20.43
N GLY A 46 2.32 -7.61 20.04
CA GLY A 46 1.21 -6.76 20.48
C GLY A 46 1.30 -5.33 19.95
N ILE A 47 2.08 -5.12 18.90
CA ILE A 47 2.32 -3.81 18.29
C ILE A 47 1.29 -3.62 17.19
N ASP A 48 0.46 -2.58 17.30
CA ASP A 48 -0.33 -2.13 16.17
C ASP A 48 0.64 -1.64 15.06
N PRO A 49 0.68 -2.26 13.87
CA PRO A 49 1.59 -1.86 12.81
C PRO A 49 1.35 -0.42 12.35
N THR A 50 0.16 0.14 12.58
CA THR A 50 -0.12 1.56 12.32
C THR A 50 0.58 2.48 13.32
N ALA A 51 0.85 2.00 14.54
CA ALA A 51 1.60 2.76 15.53
C ALA A 51 3.03 3.04 15.06
N LEU A 52 3.63 2.20 14.20
CA LEU A 52 4.95 2.47 13.60
C LEU A 52 5.01 3.79 12.81
N PHE A 53 3.87 4.27 12.30
CA PHE A 53 3.81 5.51 11.51
C PHE A 53 3.55 6.76 12.36
N TYR A 54 3.03 6.58 13.58
CA TYR A 54 2.62 7.68 14.48
C TYR A 54 3.41 7.74 15.78
N THR A 55 4.25 6.74 16.05
CA THR A 55 5.16 6.71 17.20
C THR A 55 6.57 6.42 16.72
N ASP A 56 7.57 7.02 17.37
CA ASP A 56 9.00 6.72 17.19
C ASP A 56 9.29 5.31 17.72
N HIS A 57 8.73 4.30 17.07
CA HIS A 57 8.89 2.93 17.47
C HIS A 57 10.32 2.49 17.11
N PRO A 58 11.10 1.90 18.05
CA PRO A 58 12.50 1.56 17.83
C PRO A 58 12.77 0.60 16.64
N ARG A 59 11.73 -0.03 16.08
CA ARG A 59 11.84 -0.85 14.85
C ARG A 59 11.88 -0.03 13.57
N MET A 60 11.38 1.21 13.55
CA MET A 60 11.43 2.07 12.36
C MET A 60 12.88 2.34 11.92
N TYR A 61 13.79 2.51 12.88
CA TYR A 61 15.20 2.80 12.61
C TYR A 61 15.98 1.62 12.01
N ARG A 62 15.56 0.37 12.31
CA ARG A 62 16.27 -0.84 11.85
C ARG A 62 16.05 -1.12 10.35
N SER A 63 14.98 -0.59 9.76
CA SER A 63 14.64 -0.75 8.33
C SER A 63 15.51 0.07 7.39
N PHE A 64 16.21 1.10 7.90
CA PHE A 64 17.04 2.02 7.12
C PHE A 64 18.54 1.69 7.18
N GLU A 65 18.92 0.64 7.88
CA GLU A 65 20.32 0.27 8.17
C GLU A 65 20.83 -0.84 7.24
N LYS A 66 20.38 -0.86 5.98
CA LYS A 66 20.78 -1.86 4.98
C LYS A 66 21.53 -1.26 3.80
#